data_AF-A0A7C6W545-F1
#
_entry.id   AF-A0A7C6W545-F1
#
_cell.length_a   1.000
_cell.length_b   1.000
_cell.length_c   1.000
_cell.angle_alpha   90.00
_cell.angle_beta   90.00
_cell.angle_gamma   90.00
#
_symmetry.space_group_name_H-M   'P 1'
#
loop_
_entity.id
_entity.type
_entity.pdbx_description
1 polymer ?
#
loop_
_entity_poly.entity_id
_entity_poly.type
_entity_poly.pdbx_seq_one_letter_code
_entity_poly.pdbx_strand_id
1 'polypeptide(L)'
;LSEPVFNMNSVAAAAVAAHETGHAIQHARAYAPLKMRSALVPAVSFSSKWVTWILLGGIIMMESYPMLIWVGIALFAMTTLFSFVTLPVEINASQRALVWLKTAGVTNSRNHSEAQDALKWAAYTYVVAALGSLATLIYYVMIAMGNRR
;
A
#
# COMPACT_ATOMS: atom_id res chain seq x y z
N LEU A 1 10.81 -19.14 1.69
CA LEU A 1 11.08 -18.77 3.10
C LEU A 1 12.56 -18.53 3.23
N SER A 2 12.99 -17.29 3.47
CA SER A 2 14.40 -16.92 3.57
C SER A 2 14.99 -17.37 4.91
N GLU A 3 16.20 -17.93 4.89
CA GLU A 3 16.90 -18.59 6.01
C GLU A 3 17.02 -17.82 7.34
N PRO A 4 17.00 -16.47 7.41
CA PRO A 4 17.07 -15.78 8.71
C PRO A 4 15.81 -15.91 9.57
N VAL A 5 14.66 -16.28 8.98
CA VAL A 5 13.37 -16.35 9.68
C VAL A 5 13.09 -17.75 10.24
N PHE A 6 13.81 -18.77 9.76
CA PHE A 6 13.53 -20.16 10.10
C PHE A 6 13.90 -20.54 11.55
N ASN A 7 14.83 -19.78 12.18
CA ASN A 7 15.45 -20.16 13.45
C ASN A 7 15.20 -19.20 14.63
N MET A 8 14.27 -18.24 14.51
CA MET A 8 13.97 -17.30 15.59
C MET A 8 12.58 -17.53 16.19
N ASN A 9 12.54 -17.93 17.45
CA ASN A 9 11.37 -17.78 18.33
C ASN A 9 11.15 -16.29 18.65
N SER A 10 10.87 -15.48 17.63
CA SER A 10 10.65 -14.05 17.77
C SER A 10 9.17 -13.71 17.57
N VAL A 11 8.70 -12.81 18.43
CA VAL A 11 7.34 -12.25 18.34
C VAL A 11 7.09 -11.63 16.96
N ALA A 12 8.13 -11.13 16.29
CA ALA A 12 8.05 -10.61 14.93
C ALA A 12 7.74 -11.71 13.89
N ALA A 13 8.37 -12.89 13.97
CA ALA A 13 8.09 -14.00 13.04
C ALA A 13 6.65 -14.50 13.20
N ALA A 14 6.17 -14.63 14.44
CA ALA A 14 4.78 -14.98 14.72
C ALA A 14 3.80 -13.90 14.22
N ALA A 15 4.17 -12.61 14.34
CA ALA A 15 3.36 -11.50 13.85
C ALA A 15 3.22 -11.49 12.32
N VAL A 16 4.30 -11.74 11.58
CA VAL A 16 4.27 -11.86 10.12
C VAL A 16 3.41 -13.06 9.71
N ALA A 17 3.61 -14.23 10.32
CA ALA A 17 2.80 -15.41 10.02
C ALA A 17 1.30 -15.18 10.29
N ALA A 18 0.97 -14.49 11.38
CA ALA A 18 -0.40 -14.12 11.71
C ALA A 18 -0.99 -13.09 10.73
N HIS A 19 -0.18 -12.16 10.21
CA HIS A 19 -0.57 -11.18 9.18
C HIS A 19 -0.88 -11.87 7.85
N GLU A 20 -0.02 -12.77 7.39
CA GLU A 20 -0.25 -13.56 6.17
C GLU A 20 -1.49 -14.45 6.30
N THR A 21 -1.70 -15.05 7.48
CA THR A 21 -2.93 -15.80 7.78
C THR A 21 -4.16 -14.89 7.74
N GLY A 22 -4.03 -13.64 8.17
CA GLY A 22 -5.05 -12.61 8.03
C GLY A 22 -5.47 -12.39 6.58
N HIS A 23 -4.52 -12.32 5.64
CA HIS A 23 -4.81 -12.25 4.21
C HIS A 23 -5.49 -13.51 3.69
N ALA A 24 -5.04 -14.70 4.11
CA ALA A 24 -5.69 -15.96 3.74
C ALA A 24 -7.17 -16.01 4.19
N ILE A 25 -7.47 -15.51 5.40
CA ILE A 25 -8.84 -15.39 5.90
C ILE A 25 -9.64 -14.37 5.09
N GLN A 26 -9.04 -13.24 4.70
CA GLN A 26 -9.70 -12.26 3.84
C GLN A 26 -10.05 -12.85 2.48
N HIS A 27 -9.16 -13.65 1.90
CA HIS A 27 -9.41 -14.40 0.66
C HIS A 27 -10.58 -15.38 0.84
N ALA A 28 -10.55 -16.21 1.88
CA ALA A 28 -11.61 -17.19 2.17
C ALA A 28 -12.99 -16.53 2.42
N ARG A 29 -13.00 -15.34 3.04
CA ARG A 29 -14.22 -14.56 3.31
C ARG A 29 -14.62 -13.61 2.19
N ALA A 30 -13.98 -13.68 1.03
CA ALA A 30 -14.31 -12.83 -0.12
C ALA A 30 -14.31 -11.32 0.21
N TYR A 31 -13.37 -10.87 1.05
CA TYR A 31 -13.30 -9.49 1.54
C TYR A 31 -13.26 -8.49 0.38
N ALA A 32 -14.25 -7.58 0.33
CA ALA A 32 -14.47 -6.72 -0.83
C ALA A 32 -13.26 -5.84 -1.21
N PRO A 33 -12.56 -5.17 -0.26
CA PRO A 33 -11.34 -4.42 -0.59
C PRO A 33 -10.23 -5.27 -1.20
N LEU A 34 -10.09 -6.53 -0.77
CA LEU A 34 -9.11 -7.46 -1.33
C LEU A 34 -9.46 -7.85 -2.77
N LYS A 35 -10.75 -8.08 -3.08
CA LYS A 35 -11.20 -8.30 -4.45
C LYS A 35 -10.94 -7.09 -5.35
N MET A 36 -11.21 -5.89 -4.83
CA MET A 36 -10.95 -4.64 -5.55
C MET A 36 -9.44 -4.46 -5.81
N ARG A 37 -8.58 -4.72 -4.82
CA ARG A 37 -7.13 -4.75 -4.99
C ARG A 37 -6.74 -5.68 -6.14
N SER A 38 -7.20 -6.93 -6.12
CA SER A 38 -6.87 -7.91 -7.17
C SER A 38 -7.34 -7.48 -8.57
N ALA A 39 -8.52 -6.87 -8.68
CA ALA A 39 -9.04 -6.38 -9.97
C ALA A 39 -8.23 -5.20 -10.53
N LEU A 40 -7.65 -4.37 -9.66
CA LEU A 40 -6.83 -3.22 -10.05
C LEU A 40 -5.38 -3.59 -10.44
N VAL A 41 -4.88 -4.76 -10.05
CA VAL A 41 -3.48 -5.18 -10.29
C VAL A 41 -3.06 -5.05 -11.76
N PRO A 42 -3.83 -5.46 -12.78
CA PRO A 42 -3.40 -5.33 -14.18
C PRO A 42 -3.24 -3.87 -14.61
N ALA A 43 -4.21 -3.02 -14.24
CA ALA A 43 -4.19 -1.59 -14.57
C ALA A 43 -3.01 -0.87 -13.89
N VAL A 44 -2.78 -1.15 -12.61
CA VAL A 44 -1.67 -0.58 -11.84
C VAL A 44 -0.33 -1.08 -12.37
N SER A 45 -0.22 -2.36 -12.71
CA SER A 45 1.00 -2.93 -13.29
C SER A 45 1.36 -2.27 -14.63
N PHE A 46 0.35 -1.91 -15.43
CA PHE A 46 0.56 -1.11 -16.63
C PHE A 46 0.99 0.31 -16.27
N SER A 47 0.24 1.00 -15.41
CA SER A 47 0.55 2.38 -14.99
C SER A 47 1.97 2.49 -14.43
N SER A 48 2.38 1.63 -13.49
CA SER A 48 3.69 1.67 -12.85
C SER A 48 4.86 1.53 -13.82
N LYS A 49 4.69 0.85 -14.96
CA LYS A 49 5.74 0.73 -15.99
C LYS A 49 5.96 2.03 -16.76
N TRP A 50 4.88 2.78 -17.00
CA TRP A 50 4.90 3.91 -17.93
C TRP A 50 4.81 5.28 -17.25
N VAL A 51 4.27 5.34 -16.04
CA VAL A 51 3.93 6.60 -15.35
C VAL A 51 5.14 7.52 -15.22
N THR A 52 6.31 7.00 -14.87
CA THR A 52 7.55 7.79 -14.74
C THR A 52 7.94 8.44 -16.07
N TRP A 53 7.93 7.67 -17.16
CA TRP A 53 8.30 8.15 -18.48
C TRP A 53 7.28 9.14 -19.04
N ILE A 54 5.99 8.88 -18.83
CA ILE A 54 4.91 9.75 -19.32
C ILE A 54 4.86 11.05 -18.52
N LEU A 55 5.03 11.02 -17.20
CA LEU A 55 5.11 12.25 -16.39
C LEU A 55 6.34 13.08 -16.74
N LEU A 56 7.50 12.44 -16.90
CA LEU A 56 8.72 13.13 -17.29
C LEU A 56 8.56 13.78 -18.68
N GLY A 57 8.08 13.02 -19.66
CA GLY A 57 7.77 13.54 -20.99
C GLY A 57 6.72 14.65 -20.95
N GLY A 58 5.70 14.51 -20.11
CA GLY A 58 4.65 15.52 -19.92
C GLY A 58 5.16 16.83 -19.32
N ILE A 59 6.17 16.77 -18.44
CA ILE A 59 6.83 17.96 -17.89
C ILE A 59 7.74 18.62 -18.94
N ILE A 60 8.53 17.83 -19.68
CA ILE A 60 9.47 18.36 -20.69
C ILE A 60 8.72 18.94 -21.90
N MET A 61 7.67 18.26 -22.36
CA MET A 61 6.90 18.64 -23.55
C MET A 61 5.66 19.47 -23.21
N MET A 62 5.63 20.12 -22.05
CA MET A 62 4.44 20.80 -21.54
C MET A 62 3.92 21.88 -22.49
N GLU A 63 4.82 22.65 -23.13
CA GLU A 63 4.46 23.69 -24.10
C GLU A 63 3.97 23.13 -25.44
N SER A 64 4.60 22.06 -25.94
CA SER A 64 4.31 21.51 -27.27
C SER A 64 3.17 20.50 -27.26
N TYR A 65 3.00 19.76 -26.16
CA TYR A 65 2.00 18.70 -26.03
C TYR A 65 1.43 18.62 -24.61
N PRO A 66 0.66 19.64 -24.17
CA PRO A 66 0.16 19.77 -22.80
C PRO A 66 -0.80 18.65 -22.38
N MET A 67 -1.33 17.85 -23.31
CA MET A 67 -2.18 16.72 -22.99
C MET A 67 -1.41 15.56 -22.32
N LEU A 68 -0.11 15.44 -22.59
CA LEU A 68 0.70 14.31 -22.11
C LEU A 68 0.81 14.25 -20.59
N ILE A 69 0.95 15.41 -19.92
CA ILE A 69 1.01 15.46 -18.46
C ILE A 69 -0.30 14.99 -17.84
N TRP A 70 -1.46 15.27 -18.44
CA TRP A 70 -2.76 14.79 -17.94
C TRP A 70 -2.90 13.28 -18.06
N VAL A 71 -2.34 12.67 -19.12
CA VAL A 71 -2.24 11.21 -19.24
C VAL A 71 -1.36 10.64 -18.12
N GLY A 72 -0.21 11.27 -17.84
CA GLY A 72 0.67 10.88 -16.74
C GLY A 72 -0.01 10.99 -15.37
N ILE A 73 -0.73 12.09 -15.12
CA ILE A 73 -1.54 12.31 -13.92
C ILE A 73 -2.62 11.24 -13.77
N ALA A 74 -3.31 10.87 -14.85
CA ALA A 74 -4.33 9.81 -14.80
C ALA A 74 -3.72 8.45 -14.44
N LEU A 75 -2.56 8.11 -15.02
CA LEU A 75 -1.86 6.87 -14.67
C LEU A 75 -1.37 6.88 -13.21
N PHE A 76 -0.86 8.02 -12.73
CA PHE A 76 -0.46 8.19 -11.34
C PHE A 76 -1.66 8.17 -10.38
N ALA A 77 -2.81 8.71 -10.79
CA ALA A 77 -4.04 8.63 -9.99
C ALA A 77 -4.50 7.18 -9.80
N MET A 78 -4.30 6.31 -10.80
CA MET A 78 -4.56 4.87 -10.66
C MET A 78 -3.64 4.21 -9.64
N THR A 79 -2.36 4.57 -9.59
CA THR A 79 -1.42 4.03 -8.58
C THR A 79 -1.73 4.58 -7.19
N THR A 80 -2.10 5.86 -7.06
CA THR A 80 -2.60 6.46 -5.81
C THR A 80 -3.86 5.74 -5.33
N LEU A 81 -4.86 5.55 -6.19
CA LEU A 81 -6.09 4.84 -5.86
C LEU A 81 -5.79 3.43 -5.32
N PHE A 82 -4.86 2.71 -5.95
CA PHE A 82 -4.45 1.39 -5.49
C PHE A 82 -3.87 1.39 -4.07
N SER A 83 -3.08 2.41 -3.70
CA SER A 83 -2.58 2.58 -2.34
C SER A 83 -3.73 2.75 -1.33
N PHE A 84 -4.75 3.55 -1.67
CA PHE A 84 -5.92 3.73 -0.81
C PHE A 84 -6.79 2.48 -0.71
N VAL A 85 -6.96 1.72 -1.80
CA VAL A 85 -7.69 0.45 -1.80
C VAL A 85 -6.96 -0.62 -0.97
N THR A 86 -5.63 -0.62 -1.01
CA THR A 86 -4.80 -1.59 -0.29
C THR A 86 -4.76 -1.29 1.21
N LEU A 87 -4.88 -0.02 1.61
CA LEU A 87 -4.79 0.39 3.01
C LEU A 87 -5.79 -0.33 3.95
N PRO A 88 -7.11 -0.42 3.66
CA PRO A 88 -8.05 -1.20 4.47
C PRO A 88 -7.76 -2.70 4.51
N VAL A 89 -7.10 -3.25 3.49
CA VAL A 89 -6.71 -4.67 3.44
C VAL A 89 -5.62 -4.94 4.46
N GLU A 90 -4.57 -4.11 4.45
CA GLU A 90 -3.42 -4.25 5.35
C GLU A 90 -3.80 -3.98 6.80
N ILE A 91 -4.57 -2.90 7.09
CA ILE A 91 -5.04 -2.60 8.45
C ILE A 91 -5.88 -3.75 9.00
N ASN A 92 -6.80 -4.30 8.20
CA ASN A 92 -7.65 -5.40 8.65
C ASN A 92 -6.85 -6.70 8.90
N ALA A 93 -5.83 -6.99 8.09
CA ALA A 93 -4.95 -8.13 8.30
C ALA A 93 -4.13 -7.96 9.59
N SER A 94 -3.54 -6.77 9.81
CA SER A 94 -2.77 -6.49 11.03
C SER A 94 -3.64 -6.53 12.29
N GLN A 95 -4.89 -6.04 12.24
CA GLN A 95 -5.84 -6.16 13.36
C GLN A 95 -6.15 -7.62 13.70
N ARG A 96 -6.35 -8.48 12.69
CA ARG A 96 -6.58 -9.92 12.91
C ARG A 96 -5.34 -10.61 13.47
N ALA A 97 -4.17 -10.26 12.97
CA ALA A 97 -2.90 -10.76 13.47
C ALA A 97 -2.72 -10.47 14.96
N LEU A 98 -3.03 -9.23 15.38
CA LEU A 98 -2.97 -8.83 16.80
C LEU A 98 -3.92 -9.63 17.70
N VAL A 99 -5.16 -9.82 17.25
CA VAL A 99 -6.13 -10.62 18.00
C VAL A 99 -5.63 -12.06 18.13
N TRP A 100 -5.11 -12.65 17.06
CA TRP A 100 -4.58 -14.01 17.08
C TRP A 100 -3.38 -14.15 18.02
N LEU A 101 -2.41 -13.24 17.95
CA LEU A 101 -1.24 -13.24 18.85
C LEU A 101 -1.64 -13.16 20.33
N LYS A 102 -2.67 -12.35 20.63
CA LYS A 102 -3.23 -12.23 21.98
C LYS A 102 -3.88 -13.53 22.45
N THR A 103 -4.72 -14.13 21.61
CA THR A 103 -5.49 -15.34 21.95
C THR A 103 -4.62 -16.60 21.99
N ALA A 104 -3.57 -16.68 21.16
CA ALA A 104 -2.67 -17.82 21.10
C ALA A 104 -1.66 -17.88 22.27
N GLY A 105 -1.65 -16.88 23.17
CA GLY A 105 -0.71 -16.83 24.30
C GLY A 105 0.75 -16.59 23.89
N VAL A 106 1.00 -16.21 22.63
CA VAL A 106 2.35 -15.96 22.09
C VAL A 106 2.95 -14.67 22.68
N THR A 107 2.11 -13.74 23.12
CA THR A 107 2.55 -12.50 23.79
C THR A 107 2.24 -12.52 25.28
N ASN A 108 3.25 -12.32 26.13
CA ASN A 108 3.08 -12.02 27.56
C ASN A 108 2.80 -10.52 27.75
N SER A 109 2.24 -10.07 28.89
CA SER A 109 1.89 -8.65 29.13
C SER A 109 3.03 -7.64 28.92
N ARG A 110 4.29 -8.09 28.95
CA ARG A 110 5.49 -7.29 28.66
C ARG A 110 5.88 -7.21 27.18
N ASN A 111 5.58 -8.23 26.36
CA ASN A 111 5.94 -8.27 24.93
C ASN A 111 4.74 -7.97 24.02
N HIS A 112 3.54 -7.87 24.60
CA HIS A 112 2.31 -7.58 23.87
C HIS A 112 2.31 -6.17 23.28
N SER A 113 2.82 -5.17 24.02
CA SER A 113 2.94 -3.79 23.53
C SER A 113 3.90 -3.69 22.35
N GLU A 114 5.04 -4.36 22.41
CA GLU A 114 6.03 -4.35 21.32
C GLU A 114 5.51 -5.02 20.05
N ALA A 115 4.80 -6.15 20.19
CA ALA A 115 4.13 -6.82 19.07
C ALA A 115 3.04 -5.93 18.45
N GLN A 116 2.29 -5.24 19.30
CA GLN A 116 1.23 -4.33 18.91
C GLN A 116 1.77 -3.13 18.15
N ASP A 117 2.82 -2.51 18.68
CA ASP A 117 3.48 -1.38 18.03
C ASP A 117 4.08 -1.81 16.70
N ALA A 118 4.77 -2.95 16.62
CA ALA A 118 5.37 -3.43 15.37
C ALA A 118 4.33 -3.59 14.24
N LEU A 119 3.19 -4.25 14.52
CA LEU A 119 2.12 -4.43 13.54
C LEU A 119 1.41 -3.12 13.19
N LYS A 120 1.29 -2.21 14.16
CA LYS A 120 0.71 -0.88 13.95
C LYS A 120 1.61 0.00 13.09
N TRP A 121 2.93 0.00 13.34
CA TRP A 121 3.94 0.68 12.53
C TRP A 121 3.99 0.13 11.10
N ALA A 122 3.88 -1.19 10.94
CA ALA A 122 3.78 -1.80 9.62
C ALA A 122 2.58 -1.24 8.83
N ALA A 123 1.40 -1.15 9.45
CA ALA A 123 0.23 -0.54 8.82
C ALA A 123 0.41 0.96 8.52
N TYR A 124 1.12 1.71 9.38
CA TYR A 124 1.40 3.12 9.14
C TYR A 124 2.30 3.37 7.92
N THR A 125 3.18 2.44 7.54
CA THR A 125 3.98 2.60 6.32
C THR A 125 3.09 2.72 5.08
N TYR A 126 1.99 1.97 5.02
CA TYR A 126 0.99 2.08 3.96
C TYR A 126 0.21 3.40 4.03
N VAL A 127 -0.11 3.90 5.23
CA VAL A 127 -0.77 5.22 5.40
C VAL A 127 0.13 6.32 4.85
N VAL A 128 1.40 6.32 5.23
CA VAL A 128 2.39 7.31 4.77
C VAL A 128 2.56 7.23 3.26
N ALA A 129 2.64 6.03 2.69
CA ALA A 129 2.71 5.84 1.24
C ALA A 129 1.47 6.37 0.52
N ALA A 130 0.26 6.09 1.04
CA ALA A 130 -0.98 6.58 0.45
C ALA A 130 -1.07 8.12 0.50
N LEU A 131 -0.78 8.73 1.65
CA LEU A 131 -0.77 10.18 1.81
C LEU A 131 0.32 10.86 0.98
N GLY A 132 1.52 10.29 0.93
CA GLY A 132 2.61 10.77 0.08
C GLY A 132 2.22 10.75 -1.39
N SER A 133 1.63 9.64 -1.86
CA SER A 133 1.14 9.54 -3.24
C SER A 133 0.02 10.54 -3.54
N LEU A 134 -0.87 10.83 -2.59
CA LEU A 134 -1.91 11.84 -2.75
C LEU A 134 -1.32 13.25 -2.85
N ALA A 135 -0.35 13.58 -1.99
CA ALA A 135 0.33 14.87 -2.02
C ALA A 135 1.06 15.08 -3.36
N THR A 136 1.77 14.06 -3.85
CA THR A 136 2.43 14.11 -5.16
C THR A 136 1.43 14.23 -6.31
N LEU A 137 0.28 13.56 -6.24
CA LEU A 137 -0.78 13.68 -7.25
C LEU A 137 -1.31 15.11 -7.32
N ILE A 138 -1.61 15.70 -6.16
CA ILE A 138 -2.06 17.11 -6.06
C ILE A 138 -0.98 18.04 -6.63
N TYR A 139 0.29 17.80 -6.32
CA TYR A 139 1.41 18.56 -6.86
C TYR A 139 1.46 18.55 -8.40
N TYR A 140 1.34 17.38 -9.04
CA TYR A 140 1.30 17.31 -10.50
C TYR A 140 0.08 18.00 -11.10
N VAL A 141 -1.09 17.89 -10.45
CA VAL A 141 -2.30 18.61 -10.87
C VAL A 141 -2.09 20.13 -10.78
N MET A 142 -1.47 20.63 -9.71
CA MET A 142 -1.14 22.05 -9.56
C MET A 142 -0.21 22.54 -10.68
N ILE A 143 0.84 21.78 -11.02
CA ILE A 143 1.73 22.10 -12.14
C ILE A 143 0.93 22.18 -13.45
N ALA A 144 0.12 21.16 -13.75
CA ALA A 144 -0.63 21.08 -15.01
C ALA A 144 -1.70 22.18 -15.15
N MET A 145 -2.22 22.71 -14.03
CA MET A 145 -3.15 23.85 -14.03
C MET A 145 -2.42 25.20 -14.09
N GLY A 146 -1.25 25.32 -13.46
CA GLY A 146 -0.45 26.54 -13.44
C GLY A 146 0.05 26.96 -14.83
N ASN A 147 0.36 25.99 -15.69
CA ASN A 147 0.86 26.24 -17.06
C ASN A 147 -0.22 26.62 -18.09
N ARG A 148 -1.50 26.74 -17.68
CA ARG A 148 -2.61 27.17 -18.56
C ARG A 148 -2.88 28.68 -18.49
N ARG A 149 -2.05 29.44 -17.78
CA ARG A 149 -2.09 30.90 -17.69
C ARG A 149 -0.89 31.49 -18.39
#